data_AF-A0A1M6CZX8-F1
#
_entry.id   AF-A0A1M6CZX8-F1
#
_cell.length_a   1.000
_cell.length_b   1.000
_cell.length_c   1.000
_cell.angle_alpha   90.00
_cell.angle_beta   90.00
_cell.angle_gamma   90.00
#
_symmetry.space_group_name_H-M   'P 1'
#
loop_
_entity.id
_entity.type
_entity.pdbx_description
1 polymer ?
#
loop_
_entity_poly.entity_id
_entity_poly.type
_entity_poly.pdbx_seq_one_letter_code
_entity_poly.pdbx_strand_id
1 'polypeptide(L)'
;MERRDEMKSNKKIDIIEFTDPVCTWCWGSEPFLRKLETWYGDQLEVKYVMGGLVKDIRDFYDSYNDIGRDPERSNKQIVKHWVEASERHGMPVESEGFHLFSNEYPSTYPQNIAYKAAQMENQVLADKFLRRMREASSAEAKQTSRPEVQIELASEVGLDISKFLERLSDGSAEAAFQEDLKITQKYGVRGFPTFLVRYGDKEILLHSYQSFESFQAVINSLTAGSVTGSRPEKTEENVLGFISKYERVAPIELQMCFDMTTREYTEMIDKLLKKNQCRTIRAGNGVFIEAVTSPLSCDTISGVCSL
;
A
#
# COMPACT_ATOMS: atom_id res chain seq x y z
N MET A 1 -49.28 1.95 5.48
CA MET A 1 -48.30 1.79 6.58
C MET A 1 -47.20 0.85 6.07
N GLU A 2 -46.47 1.12 4.99
CA GLU A 2 -45.79 2.36 4.57
C GLU A 2 -45.00 2.99 5.71
N ARG A 3 -43.92 2.29 6.10
CA ARG A 3 -42.69 2.80 6.77
C ARG A 3 -41.72 1.65 7.10
N ARG A 4 -41.42 0.79 6.12
CA ARG A 4 -40.38 -0.26 6.25
C ARG A 4 -39.29 -0.20 5.18
N ASP A 5 -39.29 0.81 4.31
CA ASP A 5 -38.37 0.91 3.16
C ASP A 5 -37.31 2.02 3.23
N GLU A 6 -37.17 2.76 4.34
CA GLU A 6 -36.13 3.80 4.47
C GLU A 6 -35.30 3.65 5.74
N MET A 7 -34.40 2.67 5.69
CA MET A 7 -33.06 2.73 6.27
C MET A 7 -32.32 1.48 5.75
N LYS A 8 -32.08 1.42 4.44
CA LYS A 8 -30.93 0.63 3.96
C LYS A 8 -29.71 1.29 4.59
N SER A 9 -29.29 0.75 5.74
CA SER A 9 -28.00 1.05 6.33
C SER A 9 -26.99 0.92 5.18
N ASN A 10 -26.37 2.04 4.80
CA ASN A 10 -25.36 2.12 3.75
C ASN A 10 -24.09 1.45 4.28
N LYS A 11 -24.18 0.15 4.59
CA LYS A 11 -23.12 -0.63 5.21
C LYS A 11 -22.04 -0.79 4.16
N LYS A 12 -20.88 -0.20 4.45
CA LYS A 12 -19.65 -0.36 3.68
C LYS A 12 -18.94 -1.64 4.13
N ILE A 13 -18.19 -2.26 3.24
CA ILE A 13 -17.23 -3.31 3.58
C ILE A 13 -15.98 -2.61 4.11
N ASP A 14 -15.59 -2.92 5.34
CA ASP A 14 -14.30 -2.51 5.87
C ASP A 14 -13.32 -3.68 5.70
N ILE A 15 -12.20 -3.45 5.02
CA ILE A 15 -11.04 -4.34 5.01
C ILE A 15 -9.97 -3.70 5.87
N ILE A 16 -9.72 -4.27 7.05
CA ILE A 16 -8.67 -3.81 7.94
C ILE A 16 -7.44 -4.70 7.72
N GLU A 17 -6.41 -4.15 7.08
CA GLU A 17 -5.10 -4.80 6.93
C GLU A 17 -4.25 -4.54 8.19
N PHE A 18 -3.97 -5.60 8.93
CA PHE A 18 -2.88 -5.62 9.89
C PHE A 18 -1.57 -5.74 9.11
N THR A 19 -0.71 -4.74 9.22
CA THR A 19 0.40 -4.57 8.29
C THR A 19 1.64 -3.97 8.93
N ASP A 20 2.71 -3.87 8.15
CA ASP A 20 3.91 -3.11 8.46
C ASP A 20 4.45 -2.47 7.16
N PRO A 21 4.96 -1.23 7.19
CA PRO A 21 5.48 -0.54 5.99
C PRO A 21 6.60 -1.27 5.24
N VAL A 22 7.35 -2.17 5.91
CA VAL A 22 8.46 -2.92 5.32
C VAL A 22 8.19 -4.43 5.26
N CYS A 23 6.92 -4.83 5.29
CA CYS A 23 6.51 -6.21 5.05
C CYS A 23 6.39 -6.48 3.54
N THR A 24 7.24 -7.36 2.99
CA THR A 24 7.25 -7.69 1.55
C THR A 24 5.92 -8.26 1.03
N TRP A 25 5.23 -9.08 1.83
CA TRP A 25 3.93 -9.63 1.46
C TRP A 25 2.79 -8.61 1.56
N CYS A 26 2.97 -7.58 2.38
CA CYS A 26 2.06 -6.44 2.48
C CYS A 26 2.23 -5.52 1.25
N TRP A 27 3.48 -5.31 0.82
CA TRP A 27 3.78 -4.69 -0.48
C TRP A 27 3.18 -5.49 -1.64
N GLY A 28 3.32 -6.82 -1.62
CA GLY A 28 2.68 -7.72 -2.58
C GLY A 28 1.16 -7.69 -2.57
N SER A 29 0.51 -7.16 -1.51
CA SER A 29 -0.95 -7.10 -1.39
C SER A 29 -1.57 -5.89 -2.09
N GLU A 30 -0.78 -4.86 -2.37
CA GLU A 30 -1.20 -3.64 -3.08
C GLU A 30 -2.01 -3.90 -4.36
N PRO A 31 -1.61 -4.82 -5.27
CA PRO A 31 -2.36 -5.08 -6.51
C PRO A 31 -3.80 -5.50 -6.28
N PHE A 32 -4.04 -6.46 -5.37
CA PHE A 32 -5.39 -6.94 -5.14
C PHE A 32 -6.19 -5.97 -4.25
N LEU A 33 -5.55 -5.22 -3.34
CA LEU A 33 -6.21 -4.17 -2.57
C LEU A 33 -6.71 -3.05 -3.49
N ARG A 34 -5.87 -2.54 -4.40
CA ARG A 34 -6.29 -1.53 -5.39
C ARG A 34 -7.33 -2.06 -6.37
N LYS A 35 -7.31 -3.37 -6.69
CA LYS A 35 -8.38 -4.02 -7.45
C LYS A 35 -9.70 -4.01 -6.67
N LEU A 36 -9.69 -4.35 -5.39
CA LEU A 36 -10.87 -4.30 -4.52
C LEU A 36 -11.44 -2.87 -4.45
N GLU A 37 -10.60 -1.88 -4.20
CA GLU A 37 -11.03 -0.47 -4.17
C GLU A 37 -11.60 -0.01 -5.51
N THR A 38 -10.97 -0.38 -6.62
CA THR A 38 -11.45 -0.01 -7.96
C THR A 38 -12.79 -0.69 -8.29
N TRP A 39 -12.95 -1.98 -7.96
CA TRP A 39 -14.14 -2.73 -8.35
C TRP A 39 -15.33 -2.43 -7.45
N TYR A 40 -15.11 -2.23 -6.15
CA TYR A 40 -16.20 -2.00 -5.21
C TYR A 40 -16.51 -0.52 -4.99
N GLY A 41 -15.57 0.38 -5.31
CA GLY A 41 -15.74 1.83 -5.18
C GLY A 41 -16.16 2.21 -3.76
N ASP A 42 -17.16 3.07 -3.64
CA ASP A 42 -17.65 3.59 -2.35
C ASP A 42 -18.26 2.52 -1.44
N GLN A 43 -18.47 1.28 -1.92
CA GLN A 43 -18.97 0.16 -1.12
C GLN A 43 -17.88 -0.48 -0.25
N LEU A 44 -16.59 -0.15 -0.46
CA LEU A 44 -15.46 -0.78 0.22
C LEU A 44 -14.43 0.25 0.67
N GLU A 45 -13.87 0.05 1.86
CA GLU A 45 -12.76 0.84 2.39
C GLU A 45 -11.65 -0.09 2.85
N VAL A 46 -10.42 0.26 2.54
CA VAL A 46 -9.25 -0.37 3.14
C VAL A 46 -8.75 0.54 4.26
N LYS A 47 -8.49 -0.05 5.43
CA LYS A 47 -7.96 0.61 6.62
C LYS A 47 -6.73 -0.17 7.09
N TYR A 48 -5.82 0.51 7.76
CA TYR A 48 -4.57 -0.09 8.19
C TYR A 48 -4.43 -0.05 9.72
N VAL A 49 -3.99 -1.17 10.28
CA VAL A 49 -3.52 -1.29 11.67
C VAL A 49 -2.04 -1.60 11.62
N MET A 50 -1.23 -0.73 12.22
CA MET A 50 0.23 -0.88 12.26
C MET A 50 0.61 -1.94 13.28
N GLY A 51 0.99 -3.12 12.80
CA GLY A 51 1.24 -4.29 13.64
C GLY A 51 2.68 -4.45 14.11
N GLY A 52 3.64 -3.73 13.52
CA GLY A 52 5.05 -3.73 13.93
C GLY A 52 5.74 -5.08 13.71
N LEU A 53 6.31 -5.29 12.52
CA LEU A 53 6.96 -6.53 12.08
C LEU A 53 8.18 -6.91 12.93
N VAL A 54 9.11 -5.98 13.16
CA VAL A 54 10.32 -6.24 13.95
C VAL A 54 10.53 -5.11 14.96
N LYS A 55 10.40 -5.43 16.25
CA LYS A 55 10.71 -4.50 17.34
C LYS A 55 12.19 -4.18 17.41
N ASP A 56 13.03 -5.21 17.37
CA ASP A 56 14.49 -5.09 17.31
C ASP A 56 15.04 -6.34 16.61
N ILE A 57 15.71 -6.16 15.47
CA ILE A 57 16.26 -7.26 14.68
C ILE A 57 17.32 -8.05 15.43
N ARG A 58 17.96 -7.44 16.44
CA ARG A 58 19.03 -8.05 17.25
C ARG A 58 18.49 -9.01 18.30
N ASP A 59 17.27 -8.78 18.75
CA ASP A 59 16.55 -9.64 19.72
C ASP A 59 15.60 -10.64 19.04
N PHE A 60 15.39 -10.47 17.74
CA PHE A 60 14.54 -11.31 16.90
C PHE A 60 15.34 -12.46 16.25
N TYR A 61 14.70 -13.60 16.05
CA TYR A 61 15.23 -14.65 15.18
C TYR A 61 14.11 -15.45 14.51
N ASP A 62 14.01 -15.35 13.20
CA ASP A 62 13.22 -16.22 12.34
C ASP A 62 14.11 -17.35 11.83
N SER A 63 13.94 -18.54 12.41
CA SER A 63 14.71 -19.72 12.04
C SER A 63 14.38 -20.27 10.65
N TYR A 64 13.19 -19.97 10.11
CA TYR A 64 12.78 -20.48 8.81
C TYR A 64 13.50 -19.74 7.67
N ASN A 65 13.61 -18.42 7.80
CA ASN A 65 14.26 -17.55 6.81
C ASN A 65 15.72 -17.19 7.15
N ASP A 66 16.20 -17.61 8.34
CA ASP A 66 17.54 -17.29 8.88
C ASP A 66 17.78 -15.78 9.04
N ILE A 67 16.75 -15.06 9.51
CA ILE A 67 16.75 -13.60 9.70
C ILE A 67 16.79 -13.28 11.20
N GLY A 68 17.64 -12.35 11.61
CA GLY A 68 17.72 -11.83 12.98
C GLY A 68 19.10 -11.91 13.60
N ARG A 69 19.22 -11.40 14.84
CA ARG A 69 20.44 -11.25 15.67
C ARG A 69 21.46 -10.25 15.15
N ASP A 70 21.88 -10.39 13.89
CA ASP A 70 22.87 -9.53 13.26
C ASP A 70 22.24 -8.72 12.12
N PRO A 71 22.21 -7.38 12.18
CA PRO A 71 21.58 -6.54 11.16
C PRO A 71 22.14 -6.75 9.75
N GLU A 72 23.48 -6.84 9.60
CA GLU A 72 24.11 -6.97 8.27
C GLU A 72 23.78 -8.31 7.60
N ARG A 73 23.90 -9.42 8.34
CA ARG A 73 23.49 -10.75 7.89
C ARG A 73 21.99 -10.77 7.59
N SER A 74 21.18 -10.16 8.45
CA SER A 74 19.72 -10.10 8.27
C SER A 74 19.38 -9.40 6.97
N ASN A 75 19.98 -8.25 6.65
CA ASN A 75 19.74 -7.54 5.39
C ASN A 75 20.01 -8.42 4.16
N LYS A 76 21.11 -9.21 4.17
CA LYS A 76 21.45 -10.12 3.07
C LYS A 76 20.41 -11.23 2.87
N GLN A 77 19.83 -11.74 3.95
CA GLN A 77 18.77 -12.74 3.86
C GLN A 77 17.43 -12.11 3.44
N ILE A 78 17.08 -10.97 4.05
CA ILE A 78 15.84 -10.24 3.77
C ILE A 78 15.74 -9.91 2.29
N VAL A 79 16.78 -9.30 1.69
CA VAL A 79 16.73 -8.91 0.27
C VAL A 79 16.54 -10.11 -0.66
N LYS A 80 17.17 -11.25 -0.34
CA LYS A 80 16.98 -12.50 -1.09
C LYS A 80 15.52 -12.94 -1.04
N HIS A 81 14.93 -12.99 0.16
CA HIS A 81 13.52 -13.37 0.35
C HIS A 81 12.56 -12.37 -0.29
N TRP A 82 12.88 -11.09 -0.33
CA TRP A 82 12.06 -10.07 -0.99
C TRP A 82 12.09 -10.22 -2.51
N VAL A 83 13.24 -10.53 -3.11
CA VAL A 83 13.34 -10.84 -4.54
C VAL A 83 12.55 -12.11 -4.88
N GLU A 84 12.67 -13.17 -4.07
CA GLU A 84 11.89 -14.41 -4.25
C GLU A 84 10.37 -14.16 -4.07
N ALA A 85 9.97 -13.27 -3.17
CA ALA A 85 8.58 -12.86 -3.01
C ALA A 85 8.09 -12.06 -4.22
N SER A 86 8.93 -11.16 -4.74
CA SER A 86 8.67 -10.35 -5.94
C SER A 86 8.40 -11.22 -7.18
N GLU A 87 9.10 -12.33 -7.34
CA GLU A 87 8.82 -13.32 -8.40
C GLU A 87 7.42 -13.94 -8.30
N ARG A 88 6.81 -13.95 -7.10
CA ARG A 88 5.48 -14.52 -6.85
C ARG A 88 4.36 -13.50 -6.94
N HIS A 89 4.52 -12.33 -6.34
CA HIS A 89 3.47 -11.29 -6.31
C HIS A 89 3.64 -10.21 -7.40
N GLY A 90 4.76 -10.19 -8.13
CA GLY A 90 4.99 -9.32 -9.29
C GLY A 90 5.25 -7.84 -8.99
N MET A 91 5.35 -7.44 -7.71
CA MET A 91 5.66 -6.06 -7.33
C MET A 91 7.18 -5.86 -7.25
N PRO A 92 7.70 -4.70 -7.68
CA PRO A 92 9.14 -4.49 -7.82
C PRO A 92 9.87 -4.50 -6.48
N VAL A 93 11.09 -5.05 -6.49
CA VAL A 93 12.05 -5.02 -5.37
C VAL A 93 13.42 -4.61 -5.88
N GLU A 94 14.05 -3.61 -5.25
CA GLU A 94 15.43 -3.20 -5.46
C GLU A 94 16.36 -3.93 -4.50
N SER A 95 17.31 -4.65 -5.08
CA SER A 95 18.28 -5.44 -4.32
C SER A 95 19.63 -4.72 -4.17
N GLU A 96 19.96 -3.84 -5.11
CA GLU A 96 21.21 -3.10 -5.08
C GLU A 96 21.15 -2.02 -4.00
N GLY A 97 22.16 -1.99 -3.12
CA GLY A 97 22.19 -1.04 -2.01
C GLY A 97 21.19 -1.31 -0.88
N PHE A 98 20.50 -2.46 -0.89
CA PHE A 98 19.52 -2.80 0.14
C PHE A 98 20.11 -2.77 1.55
N HIS A 99 19.56 -1.91 2.40
CA HIS A 99 19.99 -1.73 3.79
C HIS A 99 18.81 -1.32 4.67
N LEU A 100 18.05 -2.30 5.16
CA LEU A 100 16.88 -2.03 6.00
C LEU A 100 17.26 -1.78 7.46
N PHE A 101 18.11 -2.64 8.02
CA PHE A 101 18.51 -2.58 9.42
C PHE A 101 19.97 -2.18 9.61
N SER A 102 20.25 -1.42 10.66
CA SER A 102 21.60 -1.16 11.15
C SER A 102 21.64 -1.24 12.68
N ASN A 103 22.82 -1.10 13.28
CA ASN A 103 22.92 -1.01 14.75
C ASN A 103 22.22 0.24 15.31
N GLU A 104 22.16 1.33 14.53
CA GLU A 104 21.47 2.58 14.86
C GLU A 104 19.96 2.46 14.61
N TYR A 105 19.56 1.76 13.53
CA TYR A 105 18.17 1.56 13.15
C TYR A 105 17.82 0.06 13.06
N PRO A 106 17.62 -0.62 14.21
CA PRO A 106 17.37 -2.05 14.26
C PRO A 106 15.89 -2.44 14.19
N SER A 107 14.97 -1.50 13.94
CA SER A 107 13.53 -1.67 14.16
C SER A 107 12.69 -1.22 12.96
N THR A 108 11.50 -1.80 12.79
CA THR A 108 10.47 -1.31 11.86
C THR A 108 9.47 -0.37 12.54
N TYR A 109 9.53 -0.23 13.87
CA TYR A 109 8.60 0.60 14.63
C TYR A 109 8.64 2.08 14.20
N PRO A 110 9.81 2.71 13.92
CA PRO A 110 9.86 4.09 13.45
C PRO A 110 8.95 4.36 12.24
N GLN A 111 8.91 3.44 11.27
CA GLN A 111 8.05 3.55 10.09
C GLN A 111 6.56 3.45 10.44
N ASN A 112 6.21 2.55 11.37
CA ASN A 112 4.84 2.39 11.85
C ASN A 112 4.36 3.64 12.60
N ILE A 113 5.21 4.20 13.47
CA ILE A 113 4.93 5.44 14.22
C ILE A 113 4.80 6.62 13.24
N ALA A 114 5.66 6.70 12.23
CA ALA A 114 5.56 7.70 11.17
C ALA A 114 4.22 7.62 10.43
N TYR A 115 3.72 6.43 10.11
CA TYR A 115 2.37 6.29 9.55
C TYR A 115 1.30 6.86 10.49
N LYS A 116 1.37 6.58 11.80
CA LYS A 116 0.41 7.13 12.78
C LYS A 116 0.48 8.65 12.86
N ALA A 117 1.67 9.23 12.81
CA ALA A 117 1.82 10.68 12.74
C ALA A 117 1.13 11.27 11.51
N ALA A 118 1.33 10.67 10.33
CA ALA A 118 0.62 11.08 9.11
C ALA A 118 -0.90 10.91 9.23
N GLN A 119 -1.35 9.81 9.82
CA GLN A 119 -2.76 9.48 10.01
C GLN A 119 -3.50 10.49 10.89
N MET A 120 -2.85 10.96 11.94
CA MET A 120 -3.40 12.00 12.84
C MET A 120 -3.59 13.34 12.12
N GLU A 121 -2.79 13.63 11.10
CA GLU A 121 -2.88 14.86 10.34
C GLU A 121 -3.90 14.78 9.20
N ASN A 122 -3.84 13.71 8.40
CA ASN A 122 -4.75 13.50 7.29
C ASN A 122 -4.76 12.03 6.84
N GLN A 123 -5.88 11.32 7.02
CA GLN A 123 -6.02 9.92 6.64
C GLN A 123 -5.69 9.65 5.15
N VAL A 124 -6.18 10.50 4.23
CA VAL A 124 -5.96 10.30 2.79
C VAL A 124 -4.48 10.43 2.43
N LEU A 125 -3.80 11.42 3.02
CA LEU A 125 -2.35 11.59 2.81
C LEU A 125 -1.54 10.53 3.54
N ALA A 126 -2.02 10.01 4.67
CA ALA A 126 -1.39 8.90 5.38
C ALA A 126 -1.35 7.62 4.55
N ASP A 127 -2.43 7.31 3.83
CA ASP A 127 -2.47 6.13 2.97
C ASP A 127 -1.54 6.29 1.75
N LYS A 128 -1.47 7.51 1.19
CA LYS A 128 -0.42 7.85 0.20
C LYS A 128 0.98 7.73 0.79
N PHE A 129 1.18 8.17 2.03
CA PHE A 129 2.47 8.07 2.73
C PHE A 129 2.88 6.62 2.99
N LEU A 130 1.94 5.75 3.38
CA LEU A 130 2.19 4.31 3.54
C LEU A 130 2.62 3.68 2.22
N ARG A 131 1.88 3.94 1.14
CA ARG A 131 2.25 3.51 -0.20
C ARG A 131 3.65 3.99 -0.56
N ARG A 132 3.93 5.26 -0.33
CA ARG A 132 5.21 5.89 -0.65
C ARG A 132 6.39 5.30 0.14
N MET A 133 6.18 5.00 1.43
CA MET A 133 7.16 4.30 2.27
C MET A 133 7.40 2.85 1.81
N ARG A 134 6.37 2.13 1.40
CA ARG A 134 6.50 0.78 0.81
C ARG A 134 7.32 0.82 -0.47
N GLU A 135 7.06 1.79 -1.36
CA GLU A 135 7.85 2.01 -2.58
C GLU A 135 9.31 2.37 -2.26
N ALA A 136 9.55 3.30 -1.33
CA ALA A 136 10.89 3.71 -0.91
C ALA A 136 11.70 2.53 -0.35
N SER A 137 11.08 1.70 0.48
CA SER A 137 11.74 0.57 1.13
C SER A 137 11.97 -0.58 0.15
N SER A 138 10.94 -0.94 -0.61
CA SER A 138 10.93 -2.15 -1.45
C SER A 138 11.57 -1.91 -2.81
N ALA A 139 11.18 -0.84 -3.50
CA ALA A 139 11.53 -0.61 -4.92
C ALA A 139 12.67 0.40 -5.12
N GLU A 140 13.07 1.13 -4.07
CA GLU A 140 14.14 2.14 -4.12
C GLU A 140 15.29 1.85 -3.12
N ALA A 141 15.18 0.78 -2.31
CA ALA A 141 16.17 0.39 -1.30
C ALA A 141 16.54 1.50 -0.28
N LYS A 142 15.67 2.49 -0.06
CA LYS A 142 15.87 3.54 0.94
C LYS A 142 15.67 2.99 2.36
N GLN A 143 16.55 3.39 3.28
CA GLN A 143 16.41 3.05 4.70
C GLN A 143 15.36 3.95 5.37
N THR A 144 14.09 3.56 5.29
CA THR A 144 12.92 4.33 5.75
C THR A 144 12.77 4.44 7.27
N SER A 145 13.61 3.76 8.05
CA SER A 145 13.69 3.96 9.50
C SER A 145 14.36 5.28 9.90
N ARG A 146 15.06 5.93 8.97
CA ARG A 146 15.74 7.21 9.19
C ARG A 146 14.75 8.39 9.15
N PRO A 147 14.72 9.28 10.15
CA PRO A 147 13.79 10.41 10.20
C PRO A 147 13.84 11.31 8.96
N GLU A 148 15.02 11.60 8.43
CA GLU A 148 15.21 12.43 7.24
C GLU A 148 14.57 11.83 5.99
N VAL A 149 14.60 10.51 5.85
CA VAL A 149 13.90 9.81 4.76
C VAL A 149 12.39 9.92 4.99
N GLN A 150 11.91 9.72 6.21
CA GLN A 150 10.47 9.85 6.52
C GLN A 150 9.93 11.26 6.23
N ILE A 151 10.70 12.30 6.55
CA ILE A 151 10.35 13.71 6.27
C ILE A 151 10.30 13.97 4.76
N GLU A 152 11.28 13.48 4.00
CA GLU A 152 11.30 13.58 2.53
C GLU A 152 10.02 12.96 1.94
N LEU A 153 9.72 11.71 2.31
CA LEU A 153 8.56 10.98 1.82
C LEU A 153 7.23 11.63 2.24
N ALA A 154 7.17 12.18 3.45
CA ALA A 154 5.99 12.92 3.93
C ALA A 154 5.77 14.20 3.11
N SER A 155 6.85 14.88 2.74
CA SER A 155 6.80 16.09 1.92
C SER A 155 6.37 15.76 0.50
N GLU A 156 6.85 14.66 -0.09
CA GLU A 156 6.50 14.24 -1.44
C GLU A 156 5.00 13.97 -1.58
N VAL A 157 4.35 13.42 -0.55
CA VAL A 157 2.89 13.18 -0.57
C VAL A 157 2.06 14.39 -0.12
N GLY A 158 2.71 15.50 0.25
CA GLY A 158 2.04 16.76 0.58
C GLY A 158 1.55 16.89 2.03
N LEU A 159 2.11 16.13 2.98
CA LEU A 159 1.81 16.33 4.41
C LEU A 159 2.35 17.67 4.91
N ASP A 160 1.67 18.24 5.92
CA ASP A 160 2.18 19.38 6.68
C ASP A 160 3.34 18.91 7.57
N ILE A 161 4.57 19.19 7.14
CA ILE A 161 5.79 18.72 7.80
C ILE A 161 5.91 19.26 9.23
N SER A 162 5.46 20.49 9.50
CA SER A 162 5.52 21.04 10.86
C SER A 162 4.64 20.25 11.81
N LYS A 163 3.40 19.93 11.41
CA LYS A 163 2.50 19.12 12.24
C LYS A 163 2.91 17.66 12.31
N PHE A 164 3.40 17.09 11.21
CA PHE A 164 3.93 15.73 11.19
C PHE A 164 5.06 15.55 12.22
N LEU A 165 6.00 16.51 12.28
CA LEU A 165 7.09 16.52 13.26
C LEU A 165 6.59 16.77 14.69
N GLU A 166 5.56 17.60 14.86
CA GLU A 166 4.89 17.78 16.16
C GLU A 166 4.35 16.44 16.67
N ARG A 167 3.61 15.68 15.85
CA ARG A 167 3.08 14.35 16.22
C ARG A 167 4.13 13.30 16.53
N LEU A 168 5.28 13.36 15.84
CA LEU A 168 6.40 12.48 16.11
C LEU A 168 7.10 12.81 17.44
N SER A 169 7.10 14.07 17.86
CA SER A 169 7.85 14.54 19.03
C SER A 169 7.01 14.67 20.30
N ASP A 170 5.69 14.87 20.19
CA ASP A 170 4.77 15.02 21.32
C ASP A 170 4.36 13.67 21.97
N GLY A 171 4.78 12.55 21.37
CA GLY A 171 4.49 11.19 21.84
C GLY A 171 3.10 10.65 21.45
N SER A 172 2.28 11.44 20.74
CA SER A 172 0.93 11.04 20.34
C SER A 172 0.93 9.94 19.28
N ALA A 173 1.84 10.02 18.29
CA ALA A 173 1.98 8.99 17.26
C ALA A 173 2.46 7.64 17.85
N GLU A 174 3.40 7.68 18.80
CA GLU A 174 3.86 6.50 19.54
C GLU A 174 2.69 5.87 20.32
N ALA A 175 1.93 6.67 21.07
CA ALA A 175 0.78 6.16 21.82
C ALA A 175 -0.28 5.52 20.91
N ALA A 176 -0.53 6.12 19.73
CA ALA A 176 -1.44 5.57 18.73
C ALA A 176 -0.92 4.23 18.15
N PHE A 177 0.39 4.12 17.91
CA PHE A 177 1.00 2.87 17.48
C PHE A 177 0.94 1.78 18.57
N GLN A 178 1.17 2.13 19.83
CA GLN A 178 1.01 1.20 20.95
C GLN A 178 -0.43 0.68 21.07
N GLU A 179 -1.43 1.47 20.71
CA GLU A 179 -2.82 1.00 20.63
C GLU A 179 -3.01 0.03 19.46
N ASP A 180 -2.46 0.31 18.28
CA ASP A 180 -2.48 -0.64 17.15
C ASP A 180 -1.81 -1.99 17.51
N LEU A 181 -0.73 -1.99 18.31
CA LEU A 181 -0.11 -3.22 18.82
C LEU A 181 -1.06 -4.01 19.74
N LYS A 182 -1.80 -3.33 20.62
CA LYS A 182 -2.82 -3.99 21.47
C LYS A 182 -3.97 -4.56 20.65
N ILE A 183 -4.41 -3.83 19.62
CA ILE A 183 -5.45 -4.30 18.69
C ILE A 183 -4.94 -5.55 17.96
N THR A 184 -3.72 -5.50 17.42
CA THR A 184 -3.05 -6.64 16.76
C THR A 184 -3.01 -7.87 17.67
N GLN A 185 -2.61 -7.70 18.94
CA GLN A 185 -2.61 -8.77 19.93
C GLN A 185 -4.02 -9.29 20.24
N LYS A 186 -5.01 -8.40 20.38
CA LYS A 186 -6.41 -8.74 20.67
C LYS A 186 -7.03 -9.62 19.58
N TYR A 187 -6.73 -9.33 18.31
CA TYR A 187 -7.17 -10.16 17.18
C TYR A 187 -6.31 -11.42 16.97
N GLY A 188 -5.29 -11.65 17.81
CA GLY A 188 -4.44 -12.83 17.73
C GLY A 188 -3.57 -12.88 16.47
N VAL A 189 -3.28 -11.73 15.88
CA VAL A 189 -2.46 -11.63 14.66
C VAL A 189 -1.02 -11.97 14.99
N ARG A 190 -0.44 -12.94 14.25
CA ARG A 190 0.93 -13.45 14.45
C ARG A 190 1.84 -13.27 13.24
N GLY A 191 1.32 -12.71 12.15
CA GLY A 191 2.05 -12.54 10.91
C GLY A 191 1.33 -11.55 10.01
N PHE A 192 2.10 -10.89 9.16
CA PHE A 192 1.63 -9.86 8.25
C PHE A 192 1.80 -10.32 6.78
N PRO A 193 0.85 -9.96 5.89
CA PRO A 193 -0.41 -9.31 6.21
C PRO A 193 -1.40 -10.25 6.91
N THR A 194 -2.35 -9.68 7.63
CA THR A 194 -3.60 -10.35 8.07
C THR A 194 -4.74 -9.37 7.83
N PHE A 195 -5.91 -9.85 7.43
CA PHE A 195 -7.03 -8.99 7.04
C PHE A 195 -8.28 -9.32 7.85
N LEU A 196 -8.90 -8.31 8.44
CA LEU A 196 -10.24 -8.42 9.01
C LEU A 196 -11.24 -7.79 8.03
N VAL A 197 -12.10 -8.61 7.44
CA VAL A 197 -13.18 -8.16 6.54
C VAL A 197 -14.45 -8.04 7.36
N ARG A 198 -15.04 -6.84 7.44
CA ARG A 198 -16.23 -6.55 8.23
C ARG A 198 -17.36 -6.00 7.35
N TYR A 199 -18.57 -6.40 7.68
CA TYR A 199 -19.81 -5.87 7.10
C TYR A 199 -20.91 -5.85 8.16
N GLY A 200 -21.22 -4.66 8.69
CA GLY A 200 -22.07 -4.53 9.88
C GLY A 200 -21.46 -5.24 11.09
N ASP A 201 -22.23 -6.11 11.74
CA ASP A 201 -21.80 -6.85 12.93
C ASP A 201 -21.07 -8.18 12.61
N LYS A 202 -20.91 -8.50 11.32
CA LYS A 202 -20.21 -9.70 10.87
C LYS A 202 -18.77 -9.36 10.53
N GLU A 203 -17.84 -10.23 10.93
CA GLU A 203 -16.44 -10.12 10.56
C GLU A 203 -15.80 -11.50 10.32
N ILE A 204 -14.85 -11.55 9.40
CA ILE A 204 -14.04 -12.73 9.07
C ILE A 204 -12.57 -12.32 9.02
N LEU A 205 -11.71 -13.09 9.69
CA LEU A 205 -10.27 -12.90 9.69
C LEU A 205 -9.61 -13.81 8.64
N LEU A 206 -8.77 -13.23 7.78
CA LEU A 206 -7.99 -13.92 6.76
C LEU A 206 -6.50 -13.75 7.09
N HIS A 207 -5.81 -14.85 7.32
CA HIS A 207 -4.39 -14.84 7.67
C HIS A 207 -3.50 -14.89 6.44
N SER A 208 -2.29 -14.33 6.56
CA SER A 208 -1.26 -14.37 5.53
C SER A 208 -1.66 -13.65 4.23
N TYR A 209 -0.79 -13.74 3.23
CA TYR A 209 -1.07 -13.28 1.88
C TYR A 209 -2.30 -13.98 1.29
N GLN A 210 -3.18 -13.20 0.65
CA GLN A 210 -4.49 -13.65 0.14
C GLN A 210 -4.65 -13.35 -1.34
N SER A 211 -5.62 -14.00 -1.98
CA SER A 211 -6.00 -13.72 -3.37
C SER A 211 -7.25 -12.85 -3.44
N PHE A 212 -7.45 -12.17 -4.57
CA PHE A 212 -8.66 -11.40 -4.83
C PHE A 212 -9.94 -12.25 -4.74
N GLU A 213 -9.89 -13.49 -5.26
CA GLU A 213 -11.00 -14.45 -5.25
C GLU A 213 -11.39 -14.84 -3.81
N SER A 214 -10.40 -14.94 -2.92
CA SER A 214 -10.63 -15.22 -1.50
C SER A 214 -11.41 -14.07 -0.84
N PHE A 215 -11.04 -12.82 -1.13
CA PHE A 215 -11.82 -11.66 -0.69
C PHE A 215 -13.22 -11.62 -1.30
N GLN A 216 -13.38 -11.90 -2.60
CA GLN A 216 -14.70 -11.95 -3.22
C GLN A 216 -15.61 -13.00 -2.57
N ALA A 217 -15.09 -14.19 -2.26
CA ALA A 217 -15.85 -15.24 -1.57
C ALA A 217 -16.29 -14.80 -0.17
N VAL A 218 -15.40 -14.15 0.58
CA VAL A 218 -15.69 -13.63 1.93
C VAL A 218 -16.69 -12.49 1.89
N ILE A 219 -16.53 -11.54 0.97
CA ILE A 219 -17.45 -10.43 0.75
C ILE A 219 -18.85 -10.96 0.40
N ASN A 220 -18.93 -11.92 -0.53
CA ASN A 220 -20.21 -12.53 -0.90
C ASN A 220 -20.88 -13.25 0.28
N SER A 221 -20.09 -13.97 1.09
CA SER A 221 -20.58 -14.64 2.30
C SER A 221 -21.11 -13.66 3.36
N LEU A 222 -20.34 -12.60 3.65
CA LEU A 222 -20.71 -11.59 4.66
C LEU A 222 -21.95 -10.79 4.27
N THR A 223 -22.02 -10.40 2.99
CA THR A 223 -23.08 -9.54 2.44
C THR A 223 -24.28 -10.33 1.91
N ALA A 224 -24.22 -11.67 1.88
CA ALA A 224 -25.22 -12.52 1.23
C ALA A 224 -25.50 -12.08 -0.23
N GLY A 225 -24.44 -11.69 -0.94
CA GLY A 225 -24.49 -11.23 -2.33
C GLY A 225 -25.09 -9.84 -2.55
N SER A 226 -25.37 -9.06 -1.48
CA SER A 226 -25.94 -7.72 -1.62
C SER A 226 -24.92 -6.67 -2.10
N VAL A 227 -23.63 -6.98 -2.02
CA VAL A 227 -22.54 -6.12 -2.50
C VAL A 227 -21.76 -6.85 -3.59
N THR A 228 -21.64 -6.22 -4.75
CA THR A 228 -20.94 -6.77 -5.91
C THR A 228 -19.98 -5.73 -6.49
N GLY A 229 -18.76 -6.17 -6.81
CA GLY A 229 -17.80 -5.34 -7.53
C GLY A 229 -18.13 -5.24 -9.02
N SER A 230 -17.83 -4.10 -9.63
CA SER A 230 -17.92 -3.86 -11.06
C SER A 230 -16.53 -3.87 -11.68
N ARG A 231 -16.32 -4.74 -12.66
CA ARG A 231 -15.06 -4.76 -13.43
C ARG A 231 -14.99 -3.50 -14.33
N PRO A 232 -13.91 -2.70 -14.29
CA PRO A 232 -13.73 -1.58 -15.20
C PRO A 232 -13.45 -2.07 -16.63
N GLU A 233 -13.90 -1.30 -17.63
CA GLU A 233 -13.58 -1.60 -19.02
C GLU A 233 -12.09 -1.35 -19.31
N LYS A 234 -11.51 -2.19 -20.18
CA LYS A 234 -10.11 -2.13 -20.61
C LYS A 234 -9.86 -1.02 -21.66
N THR A 235 -10.29 0.21 -21.40
CA THR A 235 -10.09 1.35 -22.30
C THR A 235 -8.80 2.10 -21.95
N GLU A 236 -8.22 2.80 -22.92
CA GLU A 236 -7.05 3.66 -22.68
C GLU A 236 -7.34 4.73 -21.62
N GLU A 237 -8.54 5.32 -21.65
CA GLU A 237 -9.00 6.32 -20.69
C GLU A 237 -9.05 5.77 -19.26
N ASN A 238 -9.66 4.59 -19.05
CA ASN A 238 -9.74 4.00 -17.72
C ASN A 238 -8.37 3.60 -17.19
N VAL A 239 -7.50 3.06 -18.05
CA VAL A 239 -6.12 2.69 -17.68
C VAL A 239 -5.30 3.92 -17.31
N LEU A 240 -5.35 4.99 -18.11
CA LEU A 240 -4.71 6.25 -17.77
C LEU A 240 -5.28 6.89 -16.50
N GLY A 241 -6.60 6.81 -16.31
CA GLY A 241 -7.27 7.26 -15.09
C GLY A 241 -6.77 6.51 -13.85
N PHE A 242 -6.59 5.19 -13.96
CA PHE A 242 -6.00 4.38 -12.89
C PHE A 242 -4.54 4.77 -12.61
N ILE A 243 -3.71 4.91 -13.65
CA ILE A 243 -2.31 5.35 -13.51
C ILE A 243 -2.27 6.73 -12.85
N SER A 244 -3.10 7.67 -13.29
CA SER A 244 -3.14 9.05 -12.76
C SER A 244 -3.62 9.10 -11.30
N LYS A 245 -4.64 8.30 -10.95
CA LYS A 245 -5.17 8.21 -9.58
C LYS A 245 -4.10 7.74 -8.59
N TYR A 246 -3.32 6.74 -9.00
CA TYR A 246 -2.36 6.07 -8.12
C TYR A 246 -0.92 6.54 -8.31
N GLU A 247 -0.69 7.48 -9.22
CA GLU A 247 0.57 8.17 -9.55
C GLU A 247 1.64 7.22 -10.10
N ARG A 248 2.04 6.20 -9.33
CA ARG A 248 2.96 5.13 -9.70
C ARG A 248 2.29 3.77 -9.60
N VAL A 249 2.27 3.03 -10.71
CA VAL A 249 1.65 1.70 -10.77
C VAL A 249 2.59 0.67 -11.38
N ALA A 250 2.73 -0.49 -10.74
CA ALA A 250 3.46 -1.62 -11.28
C ALA A 250 2.60 -2.35 -12.35
N PRO A 251 3.22 -3.04 -13.33
CA PRO A 251 2.51 -3.82 -14.34
C PRO A 251 1.44 -4.76 -13.77
N ILE A 252 1.76 -5.45 -12.67
CA ILE A 252 0.85 -6.41 -12.03
C ILE A 252 -0.41 -5.74 -11.48
N GLU A 253 -0.33 -4.48 -11.02
CA GLU A 253 -1.49 -3.74 -10.51
C GLU A 253 -2.50 -3.46 -11.62
N LEU A 254 -2.01 -3.09 -12.81
CA LEU A 254 -2.84 -2.90 -14.00
C LEU A 254 -3.41 -4.22 -14.52
N GLN A 255 -2.58 -5.26 -14.60
CA GLN A 255 -3.00 -6.58 -15.02
C GLN A 255 -4.12 -7.14 -14.14
N MET A 256 -3.97 -7.04 -12.81
CA MET A 256 -4.97 -7.51 -11.86
C MET A 256 -6.23 -6.64 -11.89
N CYS A 257 -6.09 -5.31 -11.86
CA CYS A 257 -7.23 -4.40 -11.81
C CYS A 257 -8.16 -4.55 -13.02
N PHE A 258 -7.57 -4.70 -14.21
CA PHE A 258 -8.32 -4.76 -15.48
C PHE A 258 -8.52 -6.19 -16.01
N ASP A 259 -8.08 -7.23 -15.27
CA ASP A 259 -8.03 -8.63 -15.74
C ASP A 259 -7.37 -8.77 -17.12
N MET A 260 -6.22 -8.12 -17.31
CA MET A 260 -5.45 -8.18 -18.55
C MET A 260 -4.48 -9.36 -18.53
N THR A 261 -4.42 -10.08 -19.64
CA THR A 261 -3.28 -10.95 -19.96
C THR A 261 -2.02 -10.12 -20.18
N THR A 262 -0.84 -10.74 -20.09
CA THR A 262 0.43 -10.06 -20.40
C THR A 262 0.42 -9.40 -21.78
N ARG A 263 -0.15 -10.07 -22.80
CA ARG A 263 -0.26 -9.50 -24.15
C ARG A 263 -1.14 -8.26 -24.19
N GLU A 264 -2.34 -8.32 -23.60
CA GLU A 264 -3.26 -7.17 -23.55
C GLU A 264 -2.64 -5.99 -22.81
N TYR A 265 -1.94 -6.25 -21.70
CA TYR A 265 -1.20 -5.22 -20.95
C TYR A 265 -0.13 -4.56 -21.83
N THR A 266 0.72 -5.36 -22.49
CA THR A 266 1.79 -4.83 -23.35
C THR A 266 1.20 -4.00 -24.49
N GLU A 267 0.18 -4.51 -25.18
CA GLU A 267 -0.50 -3.77 -26.26
C GLU A 267 -1.12 -2.46 -25.77
N MET A 268 -1.70 -2.43 -24.57
CA MET A 268 -2.29 -1.23 -23.97
C MET A 268 -1.20 -0.20 -23.63
N ILE A 269 -0.18 -0.60 -22.87
CA ILE A 269 0.88 0.32 -22.43
C ILE A 269 1.72 0.80 -23.61
N ASP A 270 2.00 -0.04 -24.61
CA ASP A 270 2.72 0.39 -25.82
C ASP A 270 1.96 1.48 -26.58
N LYS A 271 0.63 1.43 -26.62
CA LYS A 271 -0.19 2.50 -27.23
C LYS A 271 -0.07 3.79 -26.44
N LEU A 272 -0.18 3.73 -25.11
CA LEU A 272 -0.10 4.90 -24.24
C LEU A 272 1.30 5.55 -24.29
N LEU A 273 2.37 4.74 -24.32
CA LEU A 273 3.75 5.18 -24.49
C LEU A 273 3.95 5.86 -25.86
N LYS A 274 3.44 5.27 -26.95
CA LYS A 274 3.52 5.87 -28.31
C LYS A 274 2.77 7.20 -28.41
N LYS A 275 1.70 7.38 -27.63
CA LYS A 275 0.94 8.63 -27.52
C LYS A 275 1.56 9.62 -26.52
N ASN A 276 2.67 9.27 -25.87
CA ASN A 276 3.32 10.07 -24.83
C ASN A 276 2.39 10.42 -23.65
N GLN A 277 1.44 9.54 -23.33
CA GLN A 277 0.47 9.73 -22.24
C GLN A 277 0.94 9.09 -20.93
N CYS A 278 1.90 8.17 -20.99
CA CYS A 278 2.56 7.59 -19.82
C CYS A 278 4.07 7.45 -20.07
N ARG A 279 4.82 7.19 -19.00
CA ARG A 279 6.25 6.87 -19.03
C ARG A 279 6.57 5.70 -18.12
N THR A 280 7.69 5.04 -18.37
CA THR A 280 8.22 3.99 -17.49
C THR A 280 9.33 4.53 -16.59
N ILE A 281 9.36 4.06 -15.35
CA ILE A 281 10.41 4.38 -14.38
C ILE A 281 10.98 3.08 -13.85
N ARG A 282 12.30 2.96 -13.81
CA ARG A 282 12.98 1.79 -13.23
C ARG A 282 12.64 1.70 -11.74
N ALA A 283 12.29 0.49 -11.30
CA ALA A 283 11.94 0.20 -9.91
C ALA A 283 12.51 -1.19 -9.55
N GLY A 284 13.74 -1.24 -9.04
CA GLY A 284 14.40 -2.51 -8.74
C GLY A 284 14.46 -3.48 -9.92
N ASN A 285 13.97 -4.70 -9.69
CA ASN A 285 13.80 -5.76 -10.68
C ASN A 285 12.58 -5.58 -11.61
N GLY A 286 11.85 -4.47 -11.52
CA GLY A 286 10.68 -4.16 -12.33
C GLY A 286 10.63 -2.70 -12.77
N VAL A 287 9.41 -2.21 -13.02
CA VAL A 287 9.15 -0.83 -13.44
C VAL A 287 7.88 -0.31 -12.79
N PHE A 288 7.79 1.01 -12.62
CA PHE A 288 6.53 1.72 -12.46
C PHE A 288 6.12 2.38 -13.77
N ILE A 289 4.82 2.53 -13.97
CA ILE A 289 4.19 3.34 -15.01
C ILE A 289 3.63 4.58 -14.34
N GLU A 290 3.91 5.74 -14.92
CA GLU A 290 3.36 7.03 -14.50
C GLU A 290 2.66 7.72 -15.66
N ALA A 291 1.62 8.49 -15.38
CA ALA A 291 1.01 9.36 -16.36
C ALA A 291 1.97 10.51 -16.67
N VAL A 292 2.08 10.89 -17.95
CA VAL A 292 2.75 12.14 -18.31
C VAL A 292 1.73 13.24 -18.03
N THR A 293 1.89 13.95 -16.92
CA THR A 293 1.19 15.21 -16.73
C THR A 293 1.70 16.18 -17.79
N SER A 294 0.84 16.64 -18.70
CA SER A 294 1.15 17.80 -19.54
C SER A 294 1.69 18.89 -18.62
N PRO A 295 2.89 19.44 -18.87
CA PRO A 295 3.25 20.67 -18.17
C PRO A 295 2.13 21.65 -18.48
N LEU A 296 1.53 22.25 -17.44
CA LEU A 296 0.58 23.35 -17.61
C LEU A 296 1.16 24.27 -18.68
N SER A 297 0.55 24.32 -19.86
CA SER A 297 0.93 25.30 -20.86
C SER A 297 0.32 26.59 -20.39
N CYS A 298 1.03 27.30 -19.51
CA CYS A 298 0.66 28.65 -19.17
C CYS A 298 1.13 29.52 -20.34
N ASP A 299 0.16 30.03 -21.10
CA ASP A 299 0.43 31.11 -22.04
C ASP A 299 0.78 32.34 -21.21
N THR A 300 2.05 32.75 -21.26
CA THR A 300 2.59 33.87 -20.49
C THR A 300 2.05 35.22 -20.94
N ILE A 301 1.36 35.27 -22.09
CA ILE A 301 0.74 36.49 -22.63
C ILE A 301 -0.71 36.61 -22.13
N SER A 302 -1.48 35.51 -22.10
CA SER A 302 -2.89 35.54 -21.67
C SER A 302 -3.09 35.22 -20.19
N GLY A 303 -2.11 34.64 -19.50
CA GLY A 303 -2.22 34.22 -18.09
C GLY A 303 -3.17 33.03 -17.89
N VAL A 304 -3.60 32.37 -18.97
CA VAL A 304 -4.48 31.20 -18.92
C VAL A 304 -3.61 29.95 -18.95
N CYS A 305 -3.79 29.09 -17.95
CA CYS A 305 -3.23 27.75 -17.96
C CYS A 305 -4.36 26.78 -18.32
N SER A 306 -4.20 26.04 -19.41
CA SER A 306 -5.10 24.96 -19.81
C SER A 306 -4.47 23.60 -19.50
N LEU A 307 -5.33 22.62 -19.19
CA LEU A 307 -4.99 21.20 -19.13
C LEU A 307 -4.69 20.65 -20.53
#